data_AF-A0AAE1DDT9-F1
#
_entry.id   AF-A0AAE1DDT9-F1
#
_cell.length_a   1.000
_cell.length_b   1.000
_cell.length_c   1.000
_cell.angle_alpha   90.00
_cell.angle_beta   90.00
_cell.angle_gamma   90.00
#
_symmetry.space_group_name_H-M   'P 1'
#
loop_
_entity.id
_entity.type
_entity.pdbx_description
1 polymer ?
#
loop_
_entity_poly.entity_id
_entity_poly.type
_entity_poly.pdbx_seq_one_letter_code
_entity_poly.pdbx_strand_id
1 'polypeptide(L)'
;MACSRRTKLLLLLWLRRRIRRRNTRRYWVHPIQQKRDSLGEFHHLYPQLIKYSEKFIKYFRMQKSSFSELQDICQDDLLMENTNYRKAISPIERLTVTLSFFHRKYARSDRRALRRWRSTLTQTSENSHFKREQLDLVVHSTFMPPKLQELGISEQRQIVMLKNLR
;
A
#
# COMPACT_ATOMS: atom_id res chain seq x y z
N MET A 1 -1.27 -46.06 -32.51
CA MET A 1 -0.68 -44.83 -31.91
C MET A 1 -0.32 -43.81 -32.99
N ALA A 2 -1.31 -43.31 -33.74
CA ALA A 2 -1.06 -42.35 -34.82
C ALA A 2 -0.97 -40.93 -34.25
N CYS A 3 0.24 -40.52 -33.85
CA CYS A 3 0.56 -39.11 -33.61
C CYS A 3 0.56 -38.38 -34.96
N SER A 4 -0.64 -38.14 -35.50
CA SER A 4 -0.84 -37.63 -36.85
C SER A 4 -0.28 -36.20 -36.98
N ARG A 5 0.45 -35.93 -38.07
CA ARG A 5 0.98 -34.60 -38.41
C ARG A 5 -0.08 -33.49 -38.27
N ARG A 6 -1.36 -33.83 -38.47
CA ARG A 6 -2.52 -32.93 -38.30
C ARG A 6 -2.71 -32.45 -36.87
N THR A 7 -2.57 -33.31 -35.85
CA THR A 7 -2.74 -32.88 -34.44
C THR A 7 -1.61 -31.97 -33.99
N LYS A 8 -0.37 -32.26 -34.41
CA LYS A 8 0.78 -31.36 -34.21
C LYS A 8 0.58 -30.01 -34.90
N LEU A 9 0.07 -30.00 -36.14
CA LEU A 9 -0.22 -28.77 -36.88
C LEU A 9 -1.31 -27.91 -36.18
N LEU A 10 -2.38 -28.55 -35.71
CA LEU A 10 -3.45 -27.89 -34.96
C LEU A 10 -2.93 -27.31 -33.64
N LEU A 11 -2.08 -28.04 -32.91
CA LEU A 11 -1.44 -27.56 -31.68
C LEU A 11 -0.55 -26.34 -31.95
N LEU A 12 0.27 -26.38 -33.02
CA LEU A 12 1.11 -25.25 -33.44
C LEU A 12 0.28 -24.02 -33.83
N LEU A 13 -0.82 -24.20 -34.57
CA LEU A 13 -1.74 -23.12 -34.92
C LEU A 13 -2.40 -22.51 -33.68
N TRP A 14 -2.82 -23.33 -32.72
CA TRP A 14 -3.40 -22.88 -31.46
C TRP A 14 -2.38 -22.11 -30.60
N LEU A 15 -1.16 -22.63 -30.45
CA LEU A 15 -0.05 -21.94 -29.76
C LEU A 15 0.26 -20.60 -30.45
N ARG A 16 0.36 -20.57 -31.77
CA ARG A 16 0.60 -19.34 -32.55
C ARG A 16 -0.52 -18.32 -32.36
N ARG A 17 -1.78 -18.75 -32.26
CA ARG A 17 -2.93 -17.87 -31.99
C ARG A 17 -2.93 -17.37 -30.54
N ARG A 18 -2.55 -18.21 -29.57
CA ARG A 18 -2.42 -17.86 -28.15
C ARG A 18 -1.28 -16.86 -27.90
N ILE A 19 -0.13 -17.05 -28.55
CA ILE A 19 1.03 -16.13 -28.50
C ILE A 19 0.67 -14.80 -29.15
N ARG A 20 0.05 -14.81 -30.35
CA ARG A 20 -0.42 -13.58 -31.02
C ARG A 20 -1.43 -12.80 -30.17
N ARG A 21 -2.35 -13.48 -29.48
CA ARG A 21 -3.30 -12.82 -28.55
C ARG A 21 -2.62 -12.23 -27.32
N ARG A 22 -1.52 -12.81 -26.83
CA ARG A 22 -0.73 -12.27 -25.71
C ARG A 22 0.14 -11.07 -26.12
N ASN A 23 0.60 -11.03 -27.37
CA ASN A 23 1.46 -9.97 -27.92
C ASN A 23 0.71 -8.71 -28.41
N THR A 24 -0.55 -8.50 -27.99
CA THR A 24 -1.31 -7.28 -28.31
C THR A 24 -0.91 -6.08 -27.45
N ARG A 25 -0.15 -6.29 -26.38
CA ARG A 25 0.38 -5.20 -25.56
C ARG A 25 1.48 -4.47 -26.34
N ARG A 26 1.17 -3.25 -26.82
CA ARG A 26 2.14 -2.36 -27.49
C ARG A 26 3.40 -2.11 -26.65
N TYR A 27 3.25 -2.12 -25.32
CA TYR A 27 4.36 -1.94 -24.37
C TYR A 27 4.20 -2.90 -23.18
N TRP A 28 5.28 -3.56 -22.78
CA TRP A 28 5.36 -4.31 -21.52
C TRP A 28 5.37 -3.36 -20.31
N VAL A 29 6.20 -2.30 -20.38
CA VAL A 29 6.17 -1.13 -19.49
C VAL A 29 6.09 0.11 -20.37
N HIS A 30 5.09 0.96 -20.14
CA HIS A 30 4.89 2.17 -20.93
C HIS A 30 6.07 3.15 -20.77
N PRO A 31 6.55 3.83 -21.83
CA PRO A 31 7.69 4.76 -21.74
C PRO A 31 7.53 5.85 -20.67
N ILE A 32 6.30 6.30 -20.41
CA ILE A 32 6.00 7.25 -19.33
C ILE A 32 6.39 6.69 -17.96
N GLN A 33 6.11 5.40 -17.70
CA GLN A 33 6.47 4.75 -16.43
C GLN A 33 7.97 4.45 -16.34
N GLN A 34 8.69 4.38 -17.46
CA GLN A 34 10.15 4.27 -17.45
C GLN A 34 10.82 5.56 -16.96
N LYS A 35 10.21 6.73 -17.21
CA LYS A 35 10.68 8.03 -16.73
C LYS A 35 10.26 8.34 -15.30
N ARG A 36 9.80 7.36 -14.52
CA ARG A 36 9.33 7.56 -13.14
C ARG A 36 10.41 8.10 -12.21
N ASP A 37 11.64 7.62 -12.32
CA ASP A 37 12.74 8.07 -11.45
C ASP A 37 13.02 9.58 -11.66
N SER A 38 12.80 10.10 -12.87
CA SER A 38 13.09 11.49 -13.24
C SER A 38 11.88 12.43 -13.29
N LEU A 39 10.66 11.91 -13.51
CA LEU A 39 9.41 12.69 -13.68
C LEU A 39 8.30 12.23 -12.73
N GLY A 40 8.57 11.26 -11.86
CA GLY A 40 7.56 10.70 -10.96
C GLY A 40 7.13 11.70 -9.90
N GLU A 41 5.83 11.68 -9.56
CA GLU A 41 5.24 12.53 -8.52
C GLU A 41 5.99 12.38 -7.21
N PHE A 42 6.29 11.14 -6.81
CA PHE A 42 7.02 10.84 -5.57
C PHE A 42 8.37 11.57 -5.49
N HIS A 43 9.20 11.45 -6.52
CA HIS A 43 10.56 11.99 -6.51
C HIS A 43 10.61 13.52 -6.42
N HIS A 44 9.56 14.23 -6.85
CA HIS A 44 9.47 15.69 -6.76
C HIS A 44 8.72 16.15 -5.50
N LEU A 45 7.58 15.50 -5.22
CA LEU A 45 6.65 15.95 -4.19
C LEU A 45 7.11 15.54 -2.79
N TYR A 46 7.60 14.31 -2.62
CA TYR A 46 7.95 13.80 -1.30
C TYR A 46 9.09 14.58 -0.62
N PRO A 47 10.21 14.93 -1.31
CA PRO A 47 11.25 15.76 -0.72
C PRO A 47 10.75 17.16 -0.32
N GLN A 48 9.80 17.72 -1.07
CA GLN A 48 9.18 19.00 -0.74
C GLN A 48 8.26 18.87 0.49
N LEU A 49 7.48 17.79 0.58
CA LEU A 49 6.63 17.53 1.74
C LEU A 49 7.44 17.36 3.03
N ILE A 50 8.61 16.71 2.98
CA ILE A 50 9.49 16.56 4.16
C ILE A 50 9.96 17.91 4.70
N LYS A 51 10.17 18.92 3.84
CA LYS A 51 10.61 20.25 4.24
C LYS A 51 9.53 21.06 4.95
N TYR A 52 8.25 20.77 4.69
CA TYR A 52 7.11 21.52 5.21
C TYR A 52 6.17 20.59 6.01
N SER A 53 6.36 20.53 7.32
CA SER A 53 5.60 19.66 8.24
C SER A 53 4.08 19.85 8.12
N GLU A 54 3.60 21.09 8.01
CA GLU A 54 2.17 21.39 7.85
C GLU A 54 1.59 20.79 6.57
N LYS A 55 2.33 20.89 5.45
CA LYS A 55 1.91 20.32 4.17
C LYS A 55 1.97 18.79 4.21
N PHE A 56 2.95 18.23 4.92
CA PHE A 56 3.05 16.79 5.14
C PHE A 56 1.80 16.25 5.85
N ILE A 57 1.41 16.90 6.96
CA ILE A 57 0.21 16.53 7.72
C ILE A 57 -1.04 16.70 6.85
N LYS A 58 -1.14 17.76 6.05
CA LYS A 58 -2.28 17.94 5.15
C LYS A 58 -2.36 16.86 4.07
N TYR A 59 -1.22 16.42 3.55
CA TYR A 59 -1.14 15.44 2.47
C TYR A 59 -1.41 14.01 2.96
N PHE A 60 -0.71 13.57 4.01
CA PHE A 60 -0.81 12.22 4.56
C PHE A 60 -1.77 12.08 5.75
N ARG A 61 -2.38 13.18 6.22
CA ARG A 61 -3.25 13.21 7.41
C ARG A 61 -2.59 12.63 8.66
N MET A 62 -1.26 12.66 8.72
CA MET A 62 -0.44 12.08 9.79
C MET A 62 0.86 12.86 9.99
N GLN A 63 1.45 12.77 11.19
CA GLN A 63 2.76 13.38 11.45
C GLN A 63 3.89 12.57 10.81
N LYS A 64 5.04 13.22 10.62
CA LYS A 64 6.23 12.57 10.05
C LYS A 64 6.75 11.42 10.91
N SER A 65 6.66 11.56 12.25
CA SER A 65 7.01 10.51 13.22
C SER A 65 6.19 9.25 12.98
N SER A 66 4.86 9.38 12.99
CA SER A 66 3.93 8.26 12.74
C SER A 66 4.13 7.63 11.37
N PHE A 67 4.48 8.43 10.35
CA PHE A 67 4.82 7.89 9.03
C PHE A 67 6.11 7.05 9.07
N SER A 68 7.14 7.49 9.81
CA SER A 68 8.39 6.74 9.98
C SER A 68 8.15 5.42 10.69
N GLU A 69 7.38 5.43 11.78
CA GLU A 69 7.03 4.21 12.52
C GLU A 69 6.28 3.22 11.63
N LEU A 70 5.32 3.71 10.85
CA LEU A 70 4.56 2.87 9.93
C LEU A 70 5.45 2.33 8.81
N GLN A 71 6.38 3.14 8.31
CA GLN A 71 7.37 2.70 7.34
C GLN A 71 8.21 1.57 7.92
N ASP A 72 8.75 1.71 9.13
CA ASP A 72 9.61 0.70 9.76
C ASP A 72 8.87 -0.63 9.94
N ILE A 73 7.59 -0.59 10.29
CA ILE A 73 6.76 -1.80 10.42
C ILE A 73 6.51 -2.48 9.07
N CYS A 74 6.20 -1.69 8.05
CA CYS A 74 5.80 -2.19 6.73
C CYS A 74 6.97 -2.40 5.75
N GLN A 75 8.18 -1.94 6.08
CA GLN A 75 9.32 -1.95 5.17
C GLN A 75 9.63 -3.36 4.69
N ASP A 76 9.69 -4.32 5.61
CA ASP A 76 9.98 -5.73 5.31
C ASP A 76 8.98 -6.34 4.33
N ASP A 77 7.69 -6.05 4.51
CA ASP A 77 6.60 -6.60 3.69
C ASP A 77 6.50 -5.91 2.32
N LEU A 78 7.01 -4.68 2.22
CA LEU A 78 6.97 -3.86 1.01
C LEU A 78 8.26 -3.93 0.18
N LEU A 79 9.34 -4.49 0.73
CA LEU A 79 10.59 -4.72 0.03
C LEU A 79 10.37 -5.66 -1.16
N MET A 80 10.90 -5.25 -2.31
CA MET A 80 10.90 -6.05 -3.52
C MET A 80 12.30 -6.02 -4.12
N GLU A 81 12.70 -7.14 -4.68
CA GLU A 81 14.00 -7.26 -5.34
C GLU A 81 13.99 -6.55 -6.70
N ASN A 82 15.13 -5.92 -7.02
CA ASN A 82 15.35 -5.39 -8.35
C ASN A 82 15.54 -6.54 -9.33
N THR A 83 14.80 -6.51 -10.44
CA THR A 83 14.95 -7.49 -11.51
C THR A 83 15.61 -6.85 -12.72
N ASN A 84 16.27 -7.64 -13.56
CA ASN A 84 16.88 -7.17 -14.82
C ASN A 84 15.87 -6.47 -15.76
N TYR A 85 14.57 -6.74 -15.59
CA TYR A 85 13.51 -6.20 -16.43
C TYR A 85 12.95 -4.86 -15.91
N ARG A 86 12.94 -4.64 -14.59
CA ARG A 86 12.39 -3.43 -13.95
C ARG A 86 13.00 -3.23 -12.57
N LYS A 87 13.37 -1.98 -12.27
CA LYS A 87 13.66 -1.53 -10.90
C LYS A 87 12.43 -1.65 -10.01
N ALA A 88 12.62 -2.19 -8.81
CA ALA A 88 11.60 -2.23 -7.80
C ALA A 88 11.16 -0.81 -7.40
N ILE A 89 9.89 -0.69 -7.02
CA ILE A 89 9.38 0.53 -6.41
C ILE A 89 9.88 0.52 -4.96
N SER A 90 10.46 1.63 -4.49
CA SER A 90 10.94 1.68 -3.11
C SER A 90 9.76 1.48 -2.13
N PRO A 91 9.97 0.84 -0.96
CA PRO A 91 8.92 0.64 0.04
C PRO A 91 8.22 1.95 0.43
N ILE A 92 9.01 3.03 0.58
CA ILE A 92 8.53 4.38 0.89
C ILE A 92 7.63 4.90 -0.23
N GLU A 93 8.05 4.79 -1.48
CA GLU A 93 7.25 5.22 -2.62
C GLU A 93 5.94 4.43 -2.73
N ARG A 94 5.97 3.11 -2.47
CA ARG A 94 4.74 2.29 -2.42
C ARG A 94 3.81 2.77 -1.31
N LEU A 95 4.36 3.02 -0.13
CA LEU A 95 3.59 3.46 1.03
C LEU A 95 2.95 4.82 0.79
N THR A 96 3.72 5.79 0.28
CA THR A 96 3.22 7.14 -0.01
C THR A 96 2.09 7.14 -1.04
N VAL A 97 2.22 6.39 -2.14
CA VAL A 97 1.17 6.27 -3.17
C VAL A 97 -0.08 5.62 -2.59
N THR A 98 0.09 4.57 -1.78
CA THR A 98 -1.02 3.84 -1.15
C THR A 98 -1.80 4.74 -0.19
N LEU A 99 -1.10 5.46 0.69
CA LEU A 99 -1.71 6.39 1.63
C LEU A 99 -2.37 7.56 0.89
N SER A 100 -1.70 8.17 -0.08
CA SER A 100 -2.26 9.27 -0.88
C SER A 100 -3.56 8.87 -1.58
N PHE A 101 -3.57 7.69 -2.21
CA PHE A 101 -4.78 7.13 -2.82
C PHE A 101 -5.88 6.90 -1.78
N PHE A 102 -5.53 6.30 -0.65
CA PHE A 102 -6.47 5.99 0.42
C PHE A 102 -7.11 7.26 0.99
N HIS A 103 -6.31 8.26 1.37
CA HIS A 103 -6.84 9.51 1.91
C HIS A 103 -7.68 10.25 0.87
N ARG A 104 -7.27 10.27 -0.40
CA ARG A 104 -8.05 10.91 -1.47
C ARG A 104 -9.40 10.22 -1.69
N LYS A 105 -9.46 8.89 -1.59
CA LYS A 105 -10.68 8.10 -1.84
C LYS A 105 -11.60 7.97 -0.62
N TYR A 106 -11.03 7.87 0.57
CA TYR A 106 -11.75 7.49 1.80
C TYR A 106 -11.80 8.60 2.86
N ALA A 107 -11.49 9.85 2.49
CA ALA A 107 -11.60 11.01 3.39
C ALA A 107 -13.02 11.26 3.94
N ARG A 108 -14.07 10.69 3.33
CA ARG A 108 -15.46 10.79 3.76
C ARG A 108 -15.88 9.53 4.53
N SER A 109 -15.51 9.46 5.81
CA SER A 109 -16.20 8.70 6.88
C SER A 109 -16.73 7.28 6.56
N ASP A 110 -16.03 6.48 5.77
CA ASP A 110 -16.46 5.11 5.47
C ASP A 110 -15.76 4.08 6.37
N ARG A 111 -16.47 3.64 7.43
CA ARG A 111 -16.02 2.55 8.31
C ARG A 111 -15.80 1.22 7.56
N ARG A 112 -16.43 1.03 6.39
CA ARG A 112 -16.28 -0.19 5.58
C ARG A 112 -14.93 -0.20 4.85
N ALA A 113 -14.43 0.97 4.44
CA ALA A 113 -13.13 1.11 3.81
C ALA A 113 -11.99 0.78 4.78
N LEU A 114 -12.07 1.25 6.03
CA LEU A 114 -11.13 0.89 7.09
C LEU A 114 -11.13 -0.62 7.36
N ARG A 115 -12.32 -1.25 7.36
CA ARG A 115 -12.45 -2.71 7.54
C ARG A 115 -11.79 -3.50 6.40
N ARG A 116 -11.99 -3.07 5.16
CA ARG A 116 -11.38 -3.69 3.96
C ARG A 116 -9.87 -3.46 3.91
N TRP A 117 -9.40 -2.32 4.39
CA TRP A 117 -7.97 -2.05 4.47
C TRP A 117 -7.29 -2.88 5.58
N ARG A 118 -7.93 -3.04 6.75
CA ARG A 118 -7.51 -3.98 7.80
C ARG A 118 -7.34 -5.40 7.27
N SER A 119 -8.27 -5.90 6.46
CA SER A 119 -8.14 -7.24 5.88
C SER A 119 -6.98 -7.36 4.87
N THR A 120 -6.60 -6.26 4.21
CA THR A 120 -5.51 -6.24 3.22
C THR A 120 -4.14 -6.18 3.90
N LEU A 121 -4.03 -5.44 5.01
CA LEU A 121 -2.81 -5.41 5.83
C LEU A 121 -2.62 -6.68 6.66
N THR A 122 -3.69 -7.27 7.19
CA THR A 122 -3.60 -8.54 7.94
C THR A 122 -3.21 -9.74 7.06
N GLN A 123 -3.52 -9.69 5.76
CA GLN A 123 -3.04 -10.66 4.75
C GLN A 123 -1.57 -10.49 4.38
N THR A 124 -0.98 -9.31 4.61
CA THR A 124 0.46 -9.06 4.38
C THR A 124 1.28 -9.32 5.64
N SER A 125 0.72 -9.08 6.84
CA SER A 125 1.34 -9.42 8.11
C SER A 125 0.91 -10.82 8.60
N GLU A 126 1.42 -11.90 8.00
CA GLU A 126 1.19 -13.25 8.54
C GLU A 126 2.03 -13.54 9.79
N ASN A 127 3.06 -12.75 10.08
CA ASN A 127 3.98 -13.01 11.18
C ASN A 127 4.01 -11.86 12.21
N SER A 128 3.54 -12.16 13.43
CA SER A 128 3.50 -11.35 14.67
C SER A 128 2.23 -10.52 14.96
N HIS A 129 1.47 -10.97 15.97
CA HIS A 129 0.34 -10.27 16.59
C HIS A 129 0.69 -8.81 17.00
N PHE A 130 1.93 -8.61 17.42
CA PHE A 130 2.48 -7.31 17.81
C PHE A 130 2.46 -6.28 16.68
N LYS A 131 2.83 -6.66 15.44
CA LYS A 131 2.77 -5.75 14.28
C LYS A 131 1.34 -5.31 13.98
N ARG A 132 0.35 -6.19 14.18
CA ARG A 132 -1.07 -5.85 13.97
C ARG A 132 -1.58 -4.84 14.99
N GLU A 133 -1.23 -5.00 16.27
CA GLU A 133 -1.61 -4.05 17.32
C GLU A 133 -0.98 -2.68 17.11
N GLN A 134 0.31 -2.63 16.76
CA GLN A 134 1.01 -1.37 16.46
C GLN A 134 0.41 -0.68 15.22
N LEU A 135 0.13 -1.43 14.16
CA LEU A 135 -0.56 -0.89 12.98
C LEU A 135 -1.97 -0.40 13.33
N ASP A 136 -2.75 -1.14 14.10
CA ASP A 136 -4.08 -0.70 14.51
C ASP A 136 -4.02 0.54 15.41
N LEU A 137 -3.04 0.68 16.30
CA LEU A 137 -2.86 1.88 17.12
C LEU A 137 -2.52 3.12 16.28
N VAL A 138 -1.58 2.99 15.35
CA VAL A 138 -1.22 4.08 14.42
C VAL A 138 -2.41 4.43 13.53
N VAL A 139 -3.15 3.43 13.05
CA VAL A 139 -4.28 3.65 12.13
C VAL A 139 -5.50 4.19 12.86
N HIS A 140 -5.80 3.75 14.08
CA HIS A 140 -6.88 4.33 14.87
C HIS A 140 -6.58 5.77 15.29
N SER A 141 -5.36 6.07 15.75
CA SER A 141 -4.98 7.43 16.18
C SER A 141 -4.96 8.44 15.02
N THR A 142 -4.65 7.98 13.80
CA THR A 142 -4.42 8.84 12.65
C THR A 142 -5.64 9.01 11.75
N PHE A 143 -6.55 8.02 11.73
CA PHE A 143 -7.68 7.98 10.77
C PHE A 143 -9.07 8.18 11.42
N MET A 144 -9.18 8.36 12.74
CA MET A 144 -10.46 8.62 13.41
C MET A 144 -10.94 10.06 13.14
N PRO A 145 -12.24 10.29 12.83
CA PRO A 145 -12.78 11.65 12.80
C PRO A 145 -12.74 12.27 14.21
N PRO A 146 -12.47 13.60 14.33
CA PRO A 146 -12.25 14.28 15.62
C PRO A 146 -13.38 14.07 16.65
N LYS A 147 -14.64 13.91 16.19
CA LYS A 147 -15.80 13.60 17.06
C LYS A 147 -15.72 12.29 17.85
N LEU A 148 -14.88 11.34 17.43
CA LEU A 148 -14.71 10.05 18.13
C LEU A 148 -13.44 10.00 18.99
N GLN A 149 -12.55 10.98 18.84
CA GLN A 149 -11.34 11.11 19.64
C GLN A 149 -11.70 11.48 21.09
N GLU A 150 -12.73 12.30 21.29
CA GLU A 150 -13.26 12.65 22.62
C GLU A 150 -13.92 11.46 23.35
N LEU A 151 -14.52 10.53 22.61
CA LEU A 151 -15.11 9.30 23.19
C LEU A 151 -14.04 8.25 23.54
N GLY A 152 -12.98 8.14 22.75
CA GLY A 152 -11.87 7.22 23.02
C GLY A 152 -10.99 7.63 24.21
N ILE A 153 -10.84 8.94 24.46
CA ILE A 153 -10.10 9.46 25.63
C ILE A 153 -10.87 9.19 26.94
N SER A 154 -12.20 9.18 26.90
CA SER A 154 -13.06 8.81 28.03
C SER A 154 -12.90 7.33 28.41
N GLU A 155 -12.95 6.42 27.44
CA GLU A 155 -12.80 4.98 27.69
C GLU A 155 -11.37 4.61 28.13
N GLN A 156 -10.33 5.23 27.56
CA GLN A 156 -8.95 5.01 28.01
C GLN A 156 -8.70 5.52 29.42
N ARG A 157 -9.29 6.66 29.82
CA ARG A 157 -9.25 7.14 31.21
C ARG A 157 -9.97 6.18 32.16
N GLN A 158 -11.09 5.59 31.77
CA GLN A 158 -11.79 4.59 32.57
C GLN A 158 -11.00 3.28 32.70
N ILE A 159 -10.36 2.80 31.63
CA ILE A 159 -9.52 1.59 31.67
C ILE A 159 -8.27 1.78 32.53
N VAL A 160 -7.64 2.97 32.50
CA VAL A 160 -6.50 3.29 33.37
C VAL A 160 -6.93 3.45 34.83
N MET A 161 -8.08 4.07 35.10
CA MET A 161 -8.63 4.18 36.47
C MET A 161 -9.02 2.81 37.05
N LEU A 162 -9.57 1.90 36.25
CA LEU A 162 -9.94 0.54 36.68
C LEU A 162 -8.72 -0.38 36.89
N LYS A 163 -7.60 -0.12 36.22
CA LYS A 163 -6.35 -0.87 36.42
C LYS A 163 -5.56 -0.44 37.67
N ASN A 164 -5.79 0.78 38.16
CA ASN A 164 -5.14 1.30 39.38
C ASN A 164 -5.92 1.00 40.68
N LEU A 165 -7.02 0.26 40.59
CA LEU A 165 -7.85 -0.18 41.71
C LEU A 165 -7.72 -1.69 41.99
N ARG A 166 -6.66 -2.34 41.49
CA ARG A 166 -6.29 -3.72 41.82
C ARG A 166 -4.87 -3.79 42.33
#